data_AF-A0A350W548-F1
#
_entry.id   AF-A0A350W548-F1
#
_cell.length_a   1.000
_cell.length_b   1.000
_cell.length_c   1.000
_cell.angle_alpha   90.00
_cell.angle_beta   90.00
_cell.angle_gamma   90.00
#
_symmetry.space_group_name_H-M   'P 1'
#
loop_
_entity.id
_entity.type
_entity.pdbx_description
1 polymer ?
#
loop_
_entity_poly.entity_id
_entity_poly.type
_entity_poly.pdbx_seq_one_letter_code
_entity_poly.pdbx_strand_id
1 'polypeptide(L)'
;MKKSLLFPDFTVIRDPDKCIQCEVCVRQCAFDAHSFDKAANKVETDASKCVSCLRCATMCPTGALTVSEYQQNIRKNKNWTDKQIKELYKQAETGGILLTGMGTDKDYKIIWDHILLDAAQVTNPSIDPLREPMELRTYLGSKPDKIQLKIKNEKLKMK
;
A
#
# COMPACT_ATOMS: atom_id res chain seq x y z
N MET A 1 8.87 0.66 -16.93
CA MET A 1 7.91 0.36 -15.84
C MET A 1 8.61 0.54 -14.51
N LYS A 2 8.04 1.33 -13.58
CA LYS A 2 8.53 1.33 -12.20
C LYS A 2 8.28 -0.07 -11.63
N LYS A 3 9.34 -0.73 -11.14
CA LYS A 3 9.19 -2.01 -10.45
C LYS A 3 8.46 -1.74 -9.13
N SER A 4 7.39 -2.49 -8.87
CA SER A 4 6.69 -2.45 -7.58
C SER A 4 7.39 -3.38 -6.59
N LEU A 5 7.46 -2.97 -5.33
CA LEU A 5 7.88 -3.74 -4.17
C LEU A 5 6.76 -4.65 -3.65
N LEU A 6 5.53 -4.46 -4.15
CA LEU A 6 4.40 -5.31 -3.80
C LEU A 6 4.43 -6.60 -4.61
N PHE A 7 4.39 -7.71 -3.89
CA PHE A 7 4.18 -9.02 -4.48
C PHE A 7 2.68 -9.33 -4.58
N PRO A 8 2.27 -10.15 -5.57
CA PRO A 8 0.90 -10.63 -5.66
C PRO A 8 0.50 -11.43 -4.40
N ASP A 9 -0.77 -11.34 -4.02
CA ASP A 9 -1.33 -12.10 -2.90
C ASP A 9 -1.61 -13.56 -3.27
N PHE A 10 -1.99 -13.78 -4.53
CA PHE A 10 -2.41 -15.08 -5.04
C PHE A 10 -1.73 -15.38 -6.36
N THR A 11 -1.54 -16.67 -6.63
CA THR A 11 -1.10 -17.16 -7.94
C THR A 11 -2.16 -18.09 -8.50
N VAL A 12 -2.28 -18.11 -9.83
CA VAL A 12 -3.15 -19.05 -10.54
C VAL A 12 -2.27 -20.01 -11.31
N ILE A 13 -2.28 -21.26 -10.88
CA ILE A 13 -1.55 -22.35 -11.50
C ILE A 13 -2.46 -22.97 -12.56
N ARG A 14 -1.97 -23.01 -13.79
CA ARG A 14 -2.67 -23.61 -14.93
C ARG A 14 -1.97 -24.91 -15.31
N ASP A 15 -2.70 -26.01 -15.23
CA ASP A 15 -2.26 -27.33 -15.69
C ASP A 15 -2.31 -27.35 -17.23
N PRO A 16 -1.15 -27.47 -17.92
CA PRO A 16 -1.10 -27.45 -19.37
C PRO A 16 -1.76 -28.69 -19.99
N ASP A 17 -1.78 -29.82 -19.28
CA ASP A 17 -2.30 -31.10 -19.80
C ASP A 17 -3.84 -31.12 -19.80
N LYS A 18 -4.46 -30.36 -18.91
CA LYS A 18 -5.93 -30.22 -18.83
C LYS A 18 -6.45 -29.00 -19.59
N CYS A 19 -5.60 -28.02 -19.89
CA CYS A 19 -6.04 -26.76 -20.46
C CYS A 19 -6.27 -26.89 -21.98
N ILE A 20 -7.54 -26.84 -22.40
CA ILE A 20 -7.93 -26.85 -23.82
C ILE A 20 -7.96 -25.46 -24.47
N GLN A 21 -7.40 -24.44 -23.81
CA GLN A 21 -7.31 -23.07 -24.34
C GLN A 21 -8.66 -22.43 -24.75
N CYS A 22 -9.76 -22.82 -24.10
CA CYS A 22 -11.13 -22.34 -24.42
C CYS A 22 -11.42 -20.86 -24.07
N GLU A 23 -10.44 -20.13 -23.54
CA GLU A 23 -10.53 -18.71 -23.14
C GLU A 23 -11.66 -18.34 -22.17
N VAL A 24 -12.34 -19.31 -21.55
CA VAL A 24 -13.40 -19.03 -20.57
C VAL A 24 -12.86 -18.25 -19.37
N CYS A 25 -11.66 -18.58 -18.91
CA CYS A 25 -11.01 -17.87 -17.80
C CYS A 25 -10.72 -16.40 -18.13
N VAL A 26 -10.36 -16.08 -19.39
CA VAL A 26 -10.16 -14.70 -19.86
C VAL A 26 -11.48 -13.93 -19.82
N ARG A 27 -12.55 -14.52 -20.38
CA ARG A 27 -13.88 -13.88 -20.43
C ARG A 27 -14.56 -13.70 -19.07
N GLN A 28 -14.24 -14.54 -18.09
CA GLN A 28 -14.90 -14.52 -16.77
C GLN A 28 -14.12 -13.71 -15.71
N CYS A 29 -12.89 -13.27 -15.99
CA CYS A 29 -12.11 -12.52 -15.03
C CYS A 29 -12.49 -11.04 -15.05
N ALA A 30 -13.19 -10.56 -14.01
CA ALA A 30 -13.53 -9.15 -13.87
C ALA A 30 -12.33 -8.22 -13.56
N PHE A 31 -11.16 -8.81 -13.29
CA PHE A 31 -9.93 -8.09 -12.91
C PHE A 31 -8.86 -8.14 -14.01
N ASP A 32 -9.19 -8.69 -15.18
CA ASP A 32 -8.27 -8.82 -16.33
C ASP A 32 -6.92 -9.47 -15.96
N ALA A 33 -6.96 -10.44 -15.05
CA ALA A 33 -5.79 -11.20 -14.62
C ALA A 33 -5.35 -12.24 -15.67
N HIS A 34 -6.21 -12.57 -16.65
CA HIS A 34 -5.88 -13.50 -17.72
C HIS A 34 -5.89 -12.79 -19.07
N SER A 35 -4.88 -13.06 -19.90
CA SER A 35 -4.78 -12.56 -21.27
C SER A 35 -4.49 -13.73 -22.22
N PHE A 36 -4.97 -13.63 -23.46
CA PHE A 36 -4.65 -14.61 -24.49
C PHE A 36 -3.59 -14.06 -25.44
N ASP A 37 -2.42 -14.70 -25.46
CA ASP A 37 -1.39 -14.41 -26.45
C ASP A 37 -1.66 -15.23 -27.72
N LYS A 38 -2.02 -14.52 -28.78
CA LYS A 38 -2.30 -15.10 -30.11
C LYS A 38 -1.03 -15.65 -30.77
N ALA A 39 0.14 -15.07 -30.49
CA ALA A 39 1.39 -15.49 -31.13
C ALA A 39 1.90 -16.81 -30.54
N ALA A 40 1.88 -16.94 -29.21
CA ALA A 40 2.23 -18.18 -28.52
C ALA A 40 1.09 -19.20 -28.47
N ASN A 41 -0.13 -18.81 -28.89
CA ASN A 41 -1.38 -19.56 -28.75
C ASN A 41 -1.54 -20.08 -27.31
N LYS A 42 -1.40 -19.20 -26.32
CA LYS A 42 -1.40 -19.54 -24.89
C LYS A 42 -2.13 -18.48 -24.08
N VAL A 43 -2.80 -18.93 -23.02
CA VAL A 43 -3.34 -18.02 -22.01
C VAL A 43 -2.23 -17.71 -21.01
N GLU A 44 -1.96 -16.44 -20.79
CA GLU A 44 -1.09 -15.93 -19.75
C GLU A 44 -1.90 -15.47 -18.54
N THR A 45 -1.25 -15.43 -17.37
CA THR A 45 -1.88 -14.95 -16.14
C THR A 45 -0.98 -13.95 -15.44
N ASP A 46 -1.50 -12.76 -15.20
CA ASP A 46 -0.91 -11.75 -14.36
C ASP A 46 -1.42 -11.92 -12.91
N ALA A 47 -0.58 -12.54 -12.08
CA ALA A 47 -0.87 -12.78 -10.68
C ALA A 47 -1.09 -11.48 -9.87
N SER A 48 -0.53 -10.34 -10.30
CA SER A 48 -0.65 -9.07 -9.58
C SER A 48 -2.07 -8.50 -9.53
N LYS A 49 -2.92 -8.93 -10.46
CA LYS A 49 -4.33 -8.51 -10.54
C LYS A 49 -5.29 -9.52 -9.92
N CYS A 50 -4.81 -10.70 -9.53
CA CYS A 50 -5.66 -11.75 -8.99
C CYS A 50 -6.08 -11.41 -7.55
N VAL A 51 -7.40 -11.40 -7.30
CA VAL A 51 -7.98 -11.17 -5.95
C VAL A 51 -8.59 -12.44 -5.35
N SER A 52 -8.28 -13.62 -5.90
CA SER A 52 -8.82 -14.91 -5.44
C SER A 52 -10.36 -15.00 -5.39
N CYS A 53 -11.05 -14.46 -6.40
CA CYS A 53 -12.51 -14.61 -6.52
C CYS A 53 -12.95 -16.03 -6.94
N LEU A 54 -11.99 -16.92 -7.25
CA LEU A 54 -12.18 -18.33 -7.66
C LEU A 54 -13.07 -18.56 -8.90
N ARG A 55 -13.51 -17.49 -9.57
CA ARG A 55 -14.42 -17.57 -10.73
C ARG A 55 -13.79 -18.32 -11.91
N CYS A 56 -12.51 -18.09 -12.18
CA CYS A 56 -11.81 -18.76 -13.28
C CYS A 56 -11.64 -20.27 -13.03
N ALA A 57 -11.36 -20.68 -11.80
CA ALA A 57 -11.27 -22.08 -11.41
C ALA A 57 -12.63 -22.79 -11.53
N THR A 58 -13.69 -22.14 -11.04
CA THR A 58 -15.06 -22.69 -11.03
C THR A 58 -15.62 -22.87 -12.45
N MET A 59 -15.38 -21.91 -13.35
CA MET A 59 -15.92 -21.92 -14.71
C MET A 59 -15.07 -22.73 -15.70
N CYS A 60 -13.94 -23.29 -15.26
CA CYS A 60 -13.07 -24.06 -16.14
C CYS A 60 -13.70 -25.42 -16.45
N PRO A 61 -14.08 -25.72 -17.71
CA PRO A 61 -14.78 -26.96 -18.05
C PRO A 61 -13.93 -28.21 -17.82
N THR A 62 -12.61 -28.07 -17.83
CA THR A 62 -11.65 -29.18 -17.64
C THR A 62 -11.01 -29.18 -16.26
N GLY A 63 -11.35 -28.24 -15.38
CA GLY A 63 -10.75 -28.12 -14.05
C GLY A 63 -9.24 -27.87 -14.07
N ALA A 64 -8.73 -27.18 -15.09
CA ALA A 64 -7.30 -26.97 -15.31
C ALA A 64 -6.66 -25.87 -14.44
N LEU A 65 -7.44 -25.14 -13.63
CA LEU A 65 -6.98 -23.96 -12.89
C LEU A 65 -7.08 -24.19 -11.39
N THR A 66 -5.98 -23.89 -10.69
CA THR A 66 -5.90 -23.88 -9.23
C THR A 66 -5.43 -22.51 -8.76
N VAL A 67 -6.16 -21.90 -7.83
CA VAL A 67 -5.75 -20.63 -7.18
C VAL A 67 -5.13 -20.96 -5.83
N SER A 68 -3.94 -20.44 -5.56
CA SER A 68 -3.25 -20.63 -4.29
C SER A 68 -2.66 -19.32 -3.78
N GLU A 69 -2.42 -19.26 -2.47
CA GLU A 69 -1.70 -18.13 -1.88
C GLU A 69 -0.28 -18.06 -2.41
N TYR A 70 0.17 -16.84 -2.71
CA TYR A 70 1.54 -16.62 -3.09
C TYR A 70 2.45 -16.78 -1.86
N GLN A 71 3.36 -17.73 -1.91
CA GLN A 71 4.30 -18.00 -0.82
C GLN A 71 5.39 -16.92 -0.77
N GLN A 72 5.19 -15.94 0.12
CA GLN A 72 6.17 -14.91 0.44
C GLN A 72 7.04 -15.32 1.62
N ASN A 73 8.36 -15.40 1.42
CA ASN A 73 9.32 -15.65 2.50
C ASN A 73 9.69 -14.34 3.24
N ILE A 74 8.69 -13.60 3.69
CA ILE A 74 8.90 -12.42 4.53
C ILE A 74 9.09 -12.89 5.97
N ARG A 75 10.13 -12.40 6.65
CA ARG A 75 10.35 -12.69 8.07
C ARG A 75 9.30 -11.94 8.90
N LYS A 76 8.27 -12.66 9.32
CA LYS A 76 7.17 -12.13 10.12
C LYS A 76 7.57 -12.06 11.59
N ASN A 77 7.09 -11.05 12.31
CA ASN A 77 7.12 -11.02 13.76
C ASN A 77 5.89 -10.28 14.29
N LYS A 78 5.78 -10.11 15.62
CA LYS A 78 4.62 -9.47 16.26
C LYS A 78 4.32 -8.05 15.74
N ASN A 79 5.35 -7.30 15.37
CA ASN A 79 5.23 -5.91 14.91
C ASN A 79 5.16 -5.80 13.37
N TRP A 80 5.60 -6.84 12.66
CA TRP A 80 5.75 -6.88 11.22
C TRP A 80 4.98 -8.06 10.66
N THR A 81 3.66 -7.86 10.53
CA THR A 81 2.74 -8.75 9.83
C THR A 81 2.76 -8.47 8.32
N ASP A 82 2.30 -9.43 7.52
CA ASP A 82 2.21 -9.25 6.06
C ASP A 82 1.36 -8.05 5.67
N LYS A 83 0.25 -7.82 6.39
CA LYS A 83 -0.64 -6.67 6.19
C LYS A 83 0.12 -5.36 6.38
N GLN A 84 0.83 -5.20 7.52
CA GLN A 84 1.58 -3.97 7.83
C GLN A 84 2.69 -3.69 6.80
N ILE A 85 3.42 -4.72 6.39
CA ILE A 85 4.51 -4.58 5.42
C ILE A 85 3.96 -4.16 4.04
N LYS A 86 2.88 -4.81 3.59
CA LYS A 86 2.21 -4.44 2.33
C LYS A 86 1.64 -3.02 2.38
N GLU A 87 0.98 -2.66 3.48
CA GLU A 87 0.47 -1.30 3.70
C GLU A 87 1.60 -0.26 3.66
N LEU A 88 2.76 -0.57 4.26
CA LEU A 88 3.93 0.32 4.24
C LEU A 88 4.47 0.49 2.82
N TYR A 89 4.68 -0.60 2.08
CA TYR A 89 5.18 -0.51 0.70
C TYR A 89 4.22 0.22 -0.22
N LYS A 90 2.91 0.00 -0.07
CA LYS A 90 1.89 0.72 -0.85
C LYS A 90 1.92 2.23 -0.58
N GLN A 91 2.10 2.64 0.67
CA GLN A 91 2.24 4.06 1.03
C GLN A 91 3.55 4.64 0.51
N ALA A 92 4.65 3.89 0.59
CA ALA A 92 5.95 4.32 0.07
C ALA A 92 5.94 4.53 -1.46
N GLU A 93 5.22 3.69 -2.21
CA GLU A 93 5.10 3.82 -3.66
C GLU A 93 4.19 4.97 -4.09
N THR A 94 3.09 5.18 -3.38
CA THR A 94 2.09 6.22 -3.71
C THR A 94 2.45 7.59 -3.16
N GLY A 95 3.22 7.64 -2.07
CA GLY A 95 3.46 8.86 -1.29
C GLY A 95 2.23 9.33 -0.50
N GLY A 96 1.14 8.55 -0.51
CA GLY A 96 -0.13 8.86 0.16
C GLY A 96 -0.35 7.97 1.38
N ILE A 97 -1.21 8.43 2.29
CA ILE A 97 -1.66 7.65 3.44
C ILE A 97 -2.82 6.75 3.02
N LEU A 98 -2.82 5.49 3.48
CA LEU A 98 -3.94 4.57 3.21
C LEU A 98 -5.16 4.96 4.03
N LEU A 99 -6.29 5.11 3.35
CA LEU A 99 -7.58 5.40 3.97
C LEU A 99 -8.34 4.09 4.23
N THR A 100 -8.87 3.95 5.44
CA THR A 100 -9.74 2.83 5.84
C THR A 100 -11.04 3.38 6.42
N GLY A 101 -12.14 2.64 6.24
CA GLY A 101 -13.44 2.96 6.83
C GLY A 101 -13.84 1.96 7.91
N MET A 102 -14.97 2.22 8.58
CA MET A 102 -15.60 1.32 9.57
C MET A 102 -14.85 1.17 10.92
N GLY A 103 -14.04 2.17 11.29
CA GLY A 103 -13.31 2.16 12.56
C GLY A 103 -12.01 1.35 12.49
N THR A 104 -11.54 0.85 13.63
CA THR A 104 -10.34 0.00 13.73
C THR A 104 -10.74 -1.46 13.93
N ASP A 105 -10.30 -2.32 13.01
CA ASP A 105 -10.48 -3.78 13.04
C ASP A 105 -9.36 -4.49 13.82
N LYS A 106 -8.43 -3.75 14.42
CA LYS A 106 -7.22 -4.29 15.06
C LYS A 106 -7.46 -4.61 16.54
N ASP A 107 -7.09 -5.82 16.95
CA ASP A 107 -7.33 -6.35 18.30
C ASP A 107 -6.50 -5.70 19.43
N TYR A 108 -5.46 -4.94 19.09
CA TYR A 108 -4.51 -4.42 20.06
C TYR A 108 -4.34 -2.91 19.96
N LYS A 109 -4.20 -2.29 21.13
CA LYS A 109 -3.67 -0.94 21.27
C LYS A 109 -2.15 -1.02 21.08
N ILE A 110 -1.62 -0.45 20.01
CA ILE A 110 -0.19 -0.19 19.84
C ILE A 110 0.24 0.81 20.93
N ILE A 111 1.53 0.86 21.30
CA ILE A 111 2.02 1.82 22.29
C ILE A 111 1.62 3.28 21.95
N TRP A 112 1.52 3.60 20.66
CA TRP A 112 1.03 4.87 20.13
C TRP A 112 -0.47 5.08 20.33
N ASP A 113 -1.26 4.03 20.52
CA ASP A 113 -2.70 4.14 20.82
C ASP A 113 -2.95 4.52 22.30
N HIS A 114 -1.91 4.51 23.13
CA HIS A 114 -1.93 5.18 24.44
C HIS A 114 -1.63 6.69 24.33
N ILE A 115 -1.18 7.16 23.17
CA ILE A 115 -0.96 8.57 22.86
C ILE A 115 -2.14 9.03 22.00
N LEU A 116 -3.03 9.80 22.62
CA LEU A 116 -4.15 10.41 21.89
C LEU A 116 -3.69 11.73 21.29
N LEU A 117 -4.08 11.98 20.04
CA LEU A 117 -3.94 13.29 19.43
C LEU A 117 -4.99 14.22 20.04
N ASP A 118 -4.55 15.30 20.67
CA ASP A 118 -5.44 16.35 21.15
C ASP A 118 -5.86 17.21 19.95
N ALA A 119 -7.13 17.09 19.57
CA ALA A 119 -7.70 17.83 18.47
C ALA A 119 -8.45 19.05 19.01
N ALA A 120 -8.20 20.21 18.42
CA ALA A 120 -8.93 21.41 18.76
C ALA A 120 -10.42 21.25 18.40
N GLN A 121 -11.31 21.57 19.34
CA GLN A 121 -12.76 21.44 19.16
C GLN A 121 -13.45 22.81 19.10
N VAL A 122 -13.84 23.35 20.26
CA VAL A 122 -14.66 24.58 20.35
C VAL A 122 -13.80 25.82 20.60
N THR A 123 -12.73 25.69 21.38
CA THR A 123 -11.93 26.83 21.86
C THR A 123 -11.12 27.52 20.78
N ASN A 124 -10.66 26.76 19.79
CA ASN A 124 -9.87 27.25 18.67
C ASN A 124 -10.12 26.36 17.44
N PRO A 125 -10.10 26.93 16.23
CA PRO A 125 -10.28 26.17 15.00
C PRO A 125 -9.03 25.33 14.68
N SER A 126 -9.26 24.19 14.03
CA SER A 126 -8.19 23.39 13.40
C SER A 126 -7.74 24.03 12.08
N ILE A 127 -6.47 23.84 11.72
CA ILE A 127 -5.88 24.32 10.45
C ILE A 127 -6.08 23.25 9.37
N ASP A 128 -6.41 23.64 8.14
CA ASP A 128 -6.45 22.74 6.99
C ASP A 128 -5.03 22.52 6.43
N PRO A 129 -4.41 21.34 6.63
CA PRO A 129 -3.03 21.09 6.21
C PRO A 129 -2.83 21.05 4.69
N LEU A 130 -3.91 20.96 3.90
CA LEU A 130 -3.84 20.92 2.44
C LEU A 130 -4.03 22.31 1.80
N ARG A 131 -4.72 23.22 2.50
CA ARG A 131 -5.06 24.56 1.98
C ARG A 131 -4.29 25.68 2.65
N GLU A 132 -3.80 25.45 3.87
CA GLU A 132 -3.12 26.46 4.69
C GLU A 132 -1.64 26.08 4.91
N PRO A 133 -0.75 27.06 5.10
CA PRO A 133 0.68 26.79 5.28
C PRO A 133 0.98 26.14 6.63
N MET A 134 1.83 25.12 6.62
CA MET A 134 2.41 24.50 7.81
C MET A 134 3.93 24.63 7.82
N GLU A 135 4.53 24.93 8.96
CA GLU A 135 5.99 24.98 9.14
C GLU A 135 6.50 23.68 9.78
N LEU A 136 7.41 22.98 9.10
CA LEU A 136 8.09 21.77 9.60
C LEU A 136 9.58 22.01 9.90
N ARG A 137 10.00 23.28 9.97
CA ARG A 137 11.41 23.63 10.13
C ARG A 137 11.91 23.17 11.50
N THR A 138 12.94 22.33 11.48
CA THR A 138 13.58 21.79 12.69
C THR A 138 14.98 22.38 12.84
N TYR A 139 15.31 22.83 14.05
CA TYR A 139 16.63 23.35 14.40
C TYR A 139 17.35 22.32 15.29
N LEU A 140 18.63 22.04 14.98
CA LEU A 140 19.47 21.15 15.76
C LEU A 140 20.51 21.95 16.54
N GLY A 141 20.72 21.59 17.81
CA GLY A 141 21.67 22.25 18.71
C GLY A 141 21.01 22.79 19.97
N SER A 142 21.82 23.38 20.85
CA SER A 142 21.31 24.02 22.07
C SER A 142 20.52 25.27 21.71
N LYS A 143 19.34 25.42 22.33
CA LYS A 143 18.58 26.66 22.26
C LYS A 143 19.34 27.73 23.06
N PRO A 144 19.77 28.85 22.46
CA PRO A 144 20.42 29.91 23.21
C PRO A 144 19.41 30.59 24.16
N ASP A 145 19.86 30.98 25.36
CA ASP A 145 18.99 31.63 26.35
C ASP A 145 18.39 32.94 25.84
N LYS A 146 19.12 33.65 24.97
CA LYS A 146 18.69 34.90 24.34
C LYS A 146 19.23 34.99 22.92
N ILE A 147 18.41 35.52 22.02
CA ILE A 147 18.80 35.82 20.66
C ILE A 147 19.48 37.20 20.66
N GLN A 148 20.78 37.25 20.43
CA GLN A 148 21.48 38.52 20.19
C GLN A 148 21.44 38.82 18.69
N LEU A 149 20.75 39.87 18.26
CA LEU A 149 20.68 40.28 16.86
C LEU A 149 21.65 41.44 16.61
N LYS A 150 22.43 41.36 15.53
CA LYS A 150 23.22 42.48 14.98
C LYS A 150 22.66 42.86 13.62
N ILE A 151 22.50 44.16 13.39
CA ILE A 151 22.19 44.68 12.05
C ILE A 151 23.51 44.78 11.29
N LYS A 152 23.63 44.04 10.17
CA LYS A 152 24.77 44.17 9.26
C LYS A 152 24.23 44.28 7.83
N ASN A 153 24.54 45.39 7.16
CA ASN A 153 24.04 45.73 5.82
C ASN A 153 22.50 45.66 5.75
N GLU A 154 21.82 46.37 6.65
CA GLU A 154 20.35 46.47 6.72
C GLU A 154 19.60 45.14 6.93
N LYS A 155 20.32 44.03 7.20
CA LYS A 155 19.75 42.73 7.51
C LYS A 155 20.03 42.34 8.96
N LEU A 156 19.00 41.88 9.67
CA LEU A 156 19.10 41.29 11.00
C LEU A 156 19.83 39.95 10.89
N LYS A 157 21.00 39.83 11.53
CA LYS A 157 21.72 38.56 11.67
C LYS A 157 21.82 38.20 13.15
N MET A 158 21.70 36.91 13.48
CA MET A 158 22.13 36.44 14.80
C MET A 158 23.62 36.74 14.95
N LYS A 159 23.98 37.29 16.10
CA LYS A 159 25.34 37.68 16.46
C LYS A 159 26.24 36.47 16.64
#